data_AF-A0A8J3Y8V2-F1
#
_entry.id   AF-A0A8J3Y8V2-F1
#
_cell.length_a   1.000
_cell.length_b   1.000
_cell.length_c   1.000
_cell.angle_alpha   90.00
_cell.angle_beta   90.00
_cell.angle_gamma   90.00
#
_symmetry.space_group_name_H-M   'P 1'
#
loop_
_entity.id
_entity.type
_entity.pdbx_description
1 polymer ?
#
loop_
_entity_poly.entity_id
_entity_poly.type
_entity_poly.pdbx_seq_one_letter_code
_entity_poly.pdbx_strand_id
1 'polypeptide(L)'
;MAQLTLVAAGLGGAMLPRPARPVLPAGVCVVPVVRPVPTRRVVVAWREASGPRPAVRAAVAALRSAWDQAERSAARASATVNAPA
;
A
#
# COMPACT_ATOMS: atom_id res chain seq x y z
N MET A 1 4.14 5.32 11.37
CA MET A 1 5.19 4.81 12.28
C MET A 1 4.69 4.63 13.72
N ALA A 2 3.92 5.57 14.31
CA ALA A 2 3.32 5.37 15.65
C ALA A 2 2.38 4.14 15.76
N GLN A 3 1.53 3.89 14.76
CA GLN A 3 0.55 2.80 14.83
C GLN A 3 1.18 1.41 14.91
N LEU A 4 2.28 1.15 14.18
CA LEU A 4 2.93 -0.16 14.22
C LEU A 4 3.68 -0.41 15.52
N THR A 5 4.17 0.63 16.19
CA THR A 5 4.75 0.52 17.53
C THR A 5 3.69 0.07 18.54
N LEU A 6 2.46 0.57 18.44
CA LEU A 6 1.35 0.14 19.30
C LEU A 6 0.98 -1.33 19.03
N VAL A 7 0.95 -1.74 17.76
CA VAL A 7 0.71 -3.15 17.40
C VAL A 7 1.82 -4.06 17.95
N ALA A 8 3.08 -3.66 17.80
CA ALA A 8 4.22 -4.41 18.34
C ALA A 8 4.19 -4.51 19.88
N ALA A 9 3.63 -3.50 20.56
CA ALA A 9 3.40 -3.51 22.00
C ALA A 9 2.14 -4.31 22.42
N GLY A 10 1.43 -4.94 21.47
CA GLY A 10 0.23 -5.73 21.76
C GLY A 10 -1.03 -4.90 22.03
N LEU A 11 -1.03 -3.60 21.72
CA LEU A 11 -2.12 -2.66 22.03
C LEU A 11 -3.20 -2.60 20.94
N GLY A 12 -3.32 -3.64 20.11
CA GLY A 12 -4.36 -3.79 19.09
C GLY A 12 -3.83 -4.15 17.70
N GLY A 13 -4.68 -3.98 16.69
CA GLY A 13 -4.37 -4.20 15.27
C GLY A 13 -4.43 -2.91 14.46
N ALA A 14 -3.83 -2.92 13.27
CA ALA A 14 -3.88 -1.79 12.34
C ALA A 14 -4.17 -2.27 10.91
N MET A 15 -4.92 -1.48 10.16
CA MET A 15 -5.14 -1.71 8.73
C MET A 15 -4.17 -0.85 7.93
N LEU A 16 -3.32 -1.49 7.13
CA LEU A 16 -2.38 -0.82 6.26
C LEU A 16 -2.79 -0.97 4.79
N PRO A 17 -2.63 0.07 3.97
CA PRO A 17 -2.58 -0.10 2.53
C PRO A 17 -1.66 -1.24 2.10
N ARG A 18 -2.05 -2.03 1.09
CA ARG A 18 -1.13 -2.93 0.40
C ARG A 18 0.18 -2.26 -0.03
N PRO A 19 0.17 -1.10 -0.72
CA PRO A 19 1.40 -0.43 -1.14
C PRO A 19 2.17 0.27 -0.01
N ALA A 20 1.60 0.41 1.20
CA ALA A 20 2.26 1.10 2.31
C ALA A 20 2.81 0.14 3.38
N ARG A 21 3.01 -1.14 3.04
CA ARG A 21 3.56 -2.12 3.98
C ARG A 21 5.05 -1.81 4.21
N PRO A 22 5.45 -1.34 5.40
CA PRO A 22 6.86 -1.21 5.72
C PRO A 22 7.43 -2.58 6.14
N VAL A 23 8.72 -2.63 6.41
CA VAL A 23 9.30 -3.75 7.16
C VAL A 23 8.56 -3.86 8.50
N LEU A 24 8.08 -5.05 8.82
CA LEU A 24 7.31 -5.28 10.04
C LEU A 24 8.26 -5.41 11.23
N PRO A 25 7.92 -4.79 12.38
CA PRO A 25 8.63 -5.07 13.63
C PRO A 25 8.57 -6.55 13.99
N ALA A 26 9.55 -7.04 14.73
CA ALA A 26 9.55 -8.40 15.26
C ALA A 26 8.26 -8.67 16.07
N GLY A 27 7.68 -9.87 15.90
CA GLY A 27 6.43 -10.25 16.55
C GLY A 27 5.15 -9.70 15.89
N VAL A 28 5.25 -8.86 14.86
CA VAL A 28 4.09 -8.38 14.11
C VAL A 28 3.94 -9.17 12.81
N CYS A 29 2.75 -9.73 12.58
CA CYS A 29 2.40 -10.39 11.33
C CYS A 29 1.32 -9.63 10.56
N VAL A 30 1.19 -9.95 9.27
CA VAL A 30 0.11 -9.43 8.42
C VAL A 30 -0.90 -10.55 8.18
N VAL A 31 -2.15 -10.27 8.51
CA VAL A 31 -3.27 -11.19 8.27
C VAL A 31 -4.10 -10.68 7.07
N PRO A 32 -4.42 -11.52 6.08
CA PRO A 32 -5.24 -11.11 4.94
C PRO A 32 -6.72 -10.98 5.35
N VAL A 33 -7.35 -9.85 4.99
CA VAL A 33 -8.81 -9.71 5.04
C VAL A 33 -9.38 -10.26 3.73
N VAL A 34 -10.16 -11.33 3.81
CA VAL A 34 -10.54 -12.14 2.64
C VAL A 34 -11.85 -11.67 2.00
N ARG A 35 -12.92 -11.42 2.77
CA ARG A 35 -14.23 -11.02 2.23
C ARG A 35 -15.02 -10.08 3.15
N PRO A 36 -15.44 -8.89 2.67
CA PRO A 36 -14.93 -8.23 1.46
C PRO A 36 -13.50 -7.73 1.69
N VAL A 37 -12.68 -7.71 0.63
CA VAL A 37 -11.38 -7.04 0.68
C VAL A 37 -11.63 -5.53 0.74
N PRO A 38 -11.15 -4.80 1.76
CA PRO A 38 -11.31 -3.35 1.82
C PRO A 38 -10.55 -2.67 0.68
N THR A 39 -11.24 -1.86 -0.11
CA THR A 39 -10.65 -1.08 -1.19
C THR A 39 -10.70 0.41 -0.87
N ARG A 40 -9.72 1.17 -1.37
CA ARG A 40 -9.79 2.63 -1.40
C ARG A 40 -9.59 3.13 -2.82
N ARG A 41 -10.22 4.25 -3.16
CA ARG A 41 -9.95 4.97 -4.41
C ARG A 41 -8.84 5.98 -4.17
N VAL A 42 -7.79 5.94 -4.99
CA VAL A 42 -6.76 6.97 -5.03
C VAL A 42 -6.92 7.77 -6.32
N VAL A 43 -6.90 9.09 -6.20
CA VAL A 43 -7.07 10.01 -7.32
C VAL A 43 -5.88 10.94 -7.41
N VAL A 44 -5.51 11.30 -8.64
CA VAL A 44 -4.57 12.40 -8.91
C VAL A 44 -5.41 13.58 -9.36
N ALA A 45 -5.27 14.72 -8.69
CA ALA A 45 -6.01 15.92 -9.01
C ALA A 45 -5.05 17.03 -9.45
N TRP A 46 -5.48 17.83 -10.42
CA TRP A 46 -4.78 19.02 -10.88
C TRP A 46 -5.79 20.11 -11.24
N ARG A 47 -5.33 21.37 -11.26
CA ARG A 47 -6.10 22.48 -11.82
C ARG A 47 -6.26 22.28 -13.32
N GLU A 48 -7.44 22.53 -13.87
CA GLU A 48 -7.75 22.30 -15.29
C GLU A 48 -6.72 22.90 -16.25
N ALA A 49 -6.30 24.14 -16.02
CA ALA A 49 -5.27 24.84 -16.79
C ALA A 49 -3.89 24.14 -16.81
N SER A 50 -3.63 23.19 -15.91
CA SER A 50 -2.40 22.39 -15.86
C SER A 50 -2.48 21.10 -16.66
N GLY A 51 -3.67 20.60 -16.99
CA GLY A 51 -3.85 19.31 -17.64
C GLY A 51 -3.06 19.11 -18.94
N PRO A 52 -2.99 20.12 -19.84
CA PRO A 52 -2.22 20.00 -21.08
C PRO A 52 -0.70 19.95 -20.91
N ARG A 53 -0.17 20.33 -19.73
CA ARG A 53 1.28 20.42 -19.52
C ARG A 53 1.93 19.04 -19.60
N PRO A 54 2.97 18.82 -20.42
CA PRO A 54 3.67 17.54 -20.51
C PRO A 54 4.15 17.01 -19.16
N ALA A 55 4.56 17.91 -18.25
CA ALA A 55 4.98 17.56 -16.89
C ALA A 55 3.86 16.88 -16.08
N VAL A 56 2.59 17.31 -16.22
CA VAL A 56 1.46 16.67 -15.53
C VAL A 56 1.23 15.27 -16.06
N ARG A 57 1.28 15.09 -17.39
CA ARG A 57 1.16 13.76 -18.01
C ARG A 57 2.28 12.83 -17.57
N ALA A 58 3.51 13.32 -17.55
CA ALA A 58 4.68 12.56 -17.09
C ALA A 58 4.56 12.16 -15.61
N ALA A 59 4.13 13.08 -14.74
CA ALA A 59 3.90 12.79 -13.32
C ALA A 59 2.81 11.74 -13.12
N VAL A 60 1.68 11.84 -13.83
CA VAL A 60 0.61 10.83 -13.77
C VAL A 60 1.09 9.46 -14.25
N ALA A 61 1.86 9.41 -15.34
CA ALA A 61 2.45 8.17 -15.84
C ALA A 61 3.41 7.54 -14.82
N ALA A 62 4.29 8.36 -14.21
CA ALA A 62 5.22 7.91 -13.18
C ALA A 62 4.48 7.38 -11.94
N LEU A 63 3.44 8.10 -11.47
CA LEU A 63 2.61 7.68 -10.33
C LEU A 63 1.91 6.35 -10.61
N ARG A 64 1.36 6.14 -11.82
CA ARG A 64 0.74 4.87 -12.21
C ARG A 64 1.76 3.73 -12.23
N SER A 65 2.92 3.94 -12.83
CA SER A 65 3.99 2.94 -12.86
C SER A 65 4.46 2.55 -11.45
N ALA A 66 4.66 3.54 -10.57
CA ALA A 66 5.02 3.30 -9.18
C ALA A 66 3.92 2.54 -8.42
N TRP A 67 2.65 2.86 -8.69
CA TRP A 67 1.51 2.15 -8.10
C TRP A 67 1.48 0.67 -8.49
N ASP A 68 1.65 0.37 -9.78
CA ASP A 68 1.68 -1.01 -10.28
C ASP A 68 2.85 -1.80 -9.71
N GLN A 69 4.00 -1.16 -9.54
CA GLN A 69 5.17 -1.76 -8.88
C GLN A 69 4.89 -2.07 -7.41
N ALA A 70 4.25 -1.15 -6.70
CA ALA A 70 3.90 -1.33 -5.28
C ALA A 70 2.87 -2.45 -5.08
N GLU A 71 1.84 -2.54 -5.94
CA GLU A 71 0.87 -3.64 -5.92
C GLU A 71 1.53 -5.00 -6.21
N ARG A 72 2.43 -5.07 -7.21
CA ARG A 72 3.18 -6.32 -7.49
C ARG A 72 4.05 -6.75 -6.31
N SER A 73 4.74 -5.82 -5.67
CA SER A 73 5.55 -6.11 -4.49
C SER A 73 4.69 -6.57 -3.30
N ALA A 74 3.52 -5.97 -3.10
CA ALA A 74 2.57 -6.40 -2.07
C ALA A 74 1.98 -7.80 -2.35
N ALA A 75 1.70 -8.12 -3.62
CA ALA A 75 1.24 -9.45 -4.03
C ALA A 75 2.30 -10.53 -3.77
N ARG A 76 3.56 -10.28 -4.15
CA ARG A 76 4.69 -11.20 -3.86
C ARG A 76 4.89 -11.43 -2.38
N ALA A 77 4.90 -10.37 -1.57
CA ALA A 77 5.04 -10.48 -0.12
C ALA A 77 3.91 -11.33 0.51
N SER A 78 2.69 -11.23 -0.03
CA SER A 78 1.56 -12.03 0.46
C SER A 78 1.66 -13.51 0.05
N ALA A 79 2.28 -13.82 -1.09
CA ALA A 79 2.55 -15.20 -1.49
C ALA A 79 3.56 -15.87 -0.55
N THR A 80 4.60 -15.16 -0.12
CA THR A 80 5.60 -15.67 0.83
C THR A 80 5.01 -15.90 2.22
N VAL A 81 4.07 -15.07 2.67
CA VAL A 81 3.37 -15.26 3.96
C VAL A 81 2.47 -16.50 3.96
N ASN A 82 2.02 -16.98 2.78
CA ASN A 82 1.15 -18.15 2.65
C ASN A 82 1.92 -19.46 2.37
N ALA A 83 3.25 -19.48 2.45
CA ALA A 83 4.01 -20.72 2.37
C ALA A 83 3.72 -21.58 3.61
N PRO A 84 3.41 -22.89 3.47
CA PRO A 84 3.25 -23.76 4.63
C PRO A 84 4.59 -23.85 5.37
N ALA A 85 4.53 -23.76 6.70
CA ALA A 85 5.66 -24.09 7.58
C ALA A 85 5.89 -25.60 7.61
#